data_AF-A0A7Z9WTJ6-F1
#
_entry.id   AF-A0A7Z9WTJ6-F1
#
_cell.length_a   1.000
_cell.length_b   1.000
_cell.length_c   1.000
_cell.angle_alpha   90.00
_cell.angle_beta   90.00
_cell.angle_gamma   90.00
#
_symmetry.space_group_name_H-M   'P 1'
#
loop_
_entity.id
_entity.type
_entity.pdbx_description
1 polymer ?
#
loop_
_entity_poly.entity_id
_entity_poly.type
_entity_poly.pdbx_seq_one_letter_code
_entity_poly.pdbx_strand_id
1 'polypeptide(L)'
;MDFRKKVLNAFRNYELPVIKLLKDTSREAVCMVFEKVNTGGVELTVFELVTASFAAEGFNLRKDWYGDAAQGVSGRKDRLAENRLLPNVKPTDFLQSVSLLWSLDMRQRDVDAGKTGKAVTPVSAKRATILKLPLVEYRNRADRAEHGFNEVNRFLHRQGFFHERDIPYRTQLVPLAAVMANVGERWLEPRIFDKLSRWFWCGVFGELYGGTTETRIANDYEDLLAWFDDDEKVPRTVRDAVFSSSRLITMRSRLSAAYKGLSVLLVREGACDFFWKTTIRDLDVEEASIDIHHIFPRTWCRQQGIAPHLCDCIVNKTMISAKAN
;
A
#
# COMPACT_ATOMS: atom_id res chain seq x y z
N MET A 1 -12.22 17.32 60.57
CA MET A 1 -12.55 18.26 59.48
C MET A 1 -11.72 18.00 58.20
N ASP A 2 -10.43 17.70 58.34
CA ASP A 2 -9.51 17.52 57.21
C ASP A 2 -9.88 16.41 56.21
N PHE A 3 -10.27 15.22 56.68
CA PHE A 3 -10.67 14.12 55.80
C PHE A 3 -11.85 14.51 54.87
N ARG A 4 -12.84 15.23 55.41
CA ARG A 4 -14.01 15.67 54.65
C ARG A 4 -13.64 16.70 53.58
N LYS A 5 -12.75 17.65 53.92
CA LYS A 5 -12.26 18.66 52.96
C LYS A 5 -11.34 18.08 51.89
N LYS A 6 -10.42 17.18 52.26
CA LYS A 6 -9.37 16.68 51.35
C LYS A 6 -9.81 15.47 50.50
N VAL A 7 -10.67 14.59 51.04
CA VAL A 7 -11.06 13.34 50.36
C VAL A 7 -12.49 13.43 49.84
N LEU A 8 -13.47 13.67 50.73
CA LEU A 8 -14.89 13.61 50.33
C LEU A 8 -15.29 14.72 49.36
N ASN A 9 -14.79 15.94 49.55
CA ASN A 9 -15.09 17.04 48.62
C ASN A 9 -14.43 16.86 47.25
N ALA A 10 -13.23 16.27 47.19
CA ALA A 10 -12.57 15.98 45.92
C ALA A 10 -13.41 14.99 45.08
N PHE A 11 -13.95 13.94 45.69
CA PHE A 11 -14.85 13.00 45.01
C PHE A 11 -16.20 13.63 44.63
N ARG A 12 -16.81 14.43 45.52
CA ARG A 12 -18.14 15.04 45.26
C ARG A 12 -18.10 16.13 44.19
N ASN A 13 -16.99 16.85 44.09
CA ASN A 13 -16.82 17.95 43.15
C ASN A 13 -16.02 17.51 41.91
N TYR A 14 -15.76 16.22 41.75
CA TYR A 14 -15.08 15.71 40.56
C TYR A 14 -16.04 15.81 39.37
N GLU A 15 -15.72 16.70 38.43
CA GLU A 15 -16.48 16.85 37.20
C GLU A 15 -16.07 15.76 36.21
N LEU A 16 -17.02 14.91 35.84
CA LEU A 16 -16.84 13.89 34.81
C LEU A 16 -17.13 14.51 33.44
N PRO A 17 -16.15 14.57 32.52
CA PRO A 17 -16.43 14.98 31.16
C PRO A 17 -17.32 13.93 30.48
N VAL A 18 -18.53 14.33 30.11
CA VAL A 18 -19.49 13.46 29.41
C VAL A 18 -19.60 13.91 27.97
N ILE A 19 -19.31 13.01 27.03
CA ILE A 19 -19.59 13.22 25.61
C ILE A 19 -20.84 12.42 25.26
N LYS A 20 -21.94 13.11 24.98
CA LYS A 20 -23.22 12.49 24.64
C LYS A 20 -23.31 12.33 23.12
N LEU A 21 -23.30 11.08 22.66
CA LEU A 21 -23.53 10.73 21.26
C LEU A 21 -25.03 10.45 21.07
N LEU A 22 -25.67 11.22 20.19
CA LEU A 22 -27.09 11.08 19.90
C LEU A 22 -27.32 10.06 18.77
N LYS A 23 -28.54 9.54 18.62
CA LYS A 23 -28.86 8.53 17.58
C LYS A 23 -28.62 9.04 16.14
N ASP A 24 -28.72 10.34 15.93
CA ASP A 24 -28.50 11.04 14.67
C ASP A 24 -27.04 11.44 14.44
N THR A 25 -26.15 11.22 15.42
CA THR A 25 -24.72 11.46 15.24
C THR A 25 -24.17 10.52 14.16
N SER A 26 -23.60 11.10 13.11
CA SER A 26 -23.01 10.32 12.02
C SER A 26 -22.00 9.31 12.53
N ARG A 27 -21.90 8.14 11.87
CA ARG A 27 -20.93 7.10 12.22
C ARG A 27 -19.51 7.68 12.22
N GLU A 28 -19.19 8.53 11.26
CA GLU A 28 -17.89 9.21 11.16
C GLU A 28 -17.60 10.09 12.39
N ALA A 29 -18.59 10.87 12.85
CA ALA A 29 -18.43 11.70 14.04
C ALA A 29 -18.27 10.86 15.32
N VAL A 30 -19.04 9.77 15.45
CA VAL A 30 -18.87 8.79 16.54
C VAL A 30 -17.43 8.26 16.54
N CYS A 31 -16.96 7.77 15.38
CA CYS A 31 -15.62 7.22 15.22
C CYS A 31 -14.52 8.24 15.58
N MET A 32 -14.64 9.49 15.12
CA MET A 32 -13.67 10.55 15.43
C MET A 32 -13.62 10.90 16.93
N VAL A 33 -14.78 10.93 17.60
CA VAL A 33 -14.84 11.16 19.04
C VAL A 33 -14.16 10.02 19.78
N PHE A 34 -14.49 8.77 19.44
CA PHE A 34 -13.89 7.61 20.09
C PHE A 34 -12.38 7.54 19.87
N GLU A 35 -11.86 7.84 18.68
CA GLU A 35 -10.41 7.92 18.42
C GLU A 35 -9.71 9.00 19.24
N LYS A 36 -10.29 10.20 19.33
CA LYS A 36 -9.69 11.32 20.08
C LYS A 36 -9.74 11.14 21.59
N VAL A 37 -10.73 10.39 22.09
CA VAL A 37 -10.90 10.10 23.51
C VAL A 37 -10.06 8.88 23.92
N ASN A 38 -9.90 7.89 23.04
CA ASN A 38 -9.05 6.72 23.25
C ASN A 38 -7.58 7.03 22.91
N THR A 39 -6.94 7.89 23.71
CA THR A 39 -5.50 8.17 23.61
C THR A 39 -4.62 7.20 24.38
N GLY A 40 -5.21 6.29 25.18
CA GLY A 40 -4.52 5.19 25.85
C GLY A 40 -5.16 3.83 25.53
N GLY A 41 -4.37 2.87 25.06
CA GLY A 41 -4.83 1.52 24.67
C GLY A 41 -4.49 1.16 23.21
N VAL A 42 -5.21 0.20 22.64
CA VAL A 42 -5.09 -0.17 21.21
C VAL A 42 -5.69 0.95 20.36
N GLU A 43 -4.91 1.45 19.39
CA GLU A 43 -5.34 2.51 18.46
C GLU A 43 -6.64 2.12 17.74
N LEU A 44 -7.66 2.97 17.82
CA LEU A 44 -8.94 2.72 17.17
C LEU A 44 -8.80 3.04 15.67
N THR A 45 -8.46 2.03 14.89
CA THR A 45 -8.30 2.18 13.44
C THR A 45 -9.63 2.03 12.70
N VAL A 46 -9.66 2.40 11.41
CA VAL A 46 -10.82 2.14 10.52
C VAL A 46 -11.25 0.66 10.57
N PHE A 47 -10.28 -0.24 10.65
CA PHE A 47 -10.54 -1.68 10.75
C PHE A 47 -11.34 -2.04 12.02
N GLU A 48 -11.03 -1.43 13.16
CA GLU A 48 -11.76 -1.66 14.42
C GLU A 48 -13.20 -1.16 14.36
N LEU A 49 -13.41 -0.03 13.69
CA LEU A 49 -14.73 0.57 13.52
C LEU A 49 -15.61 -0.27 12.60
N VAL A 50 -15.06 -0.77 11.49
CA VAL A 50 -15.77 -1.72 10.61
C VAL A 50 -16.04 -3.03 11.35
N THR A 51 -15.07 -3.52 12.13
CA THR A 51 -15.25 -4.72 12.97
C THR A 51 -16.43 -4.56 13.93
N ALA A 52 -16.52 -3.43 14.62
CA ALA A 52 -17.64 -3.13 15.51
C ALA A 52 -18.98 -3.05 14.76
N SER A 53 -19.00 -2.44 13.57
CA SER A 53 -20.21 -2.38 12.74
C SER A 53 -20.67 -3.77 12.30
N PHE A 54 -19.76 -4.63 11.84
CA PHE A 54 -20.09 -5.98 11.39
C PHE A 54 -20.45 -6.91 12.54
N ALA A 55 -19.91 -6.69 13.75
CA ALA A 55 -20.27 -7.44 14.93
C ALA A 55 -21.75 -7.27 15.31
N ALA A 56 -22.31 -6.07 15.08
CA ALA A 56 -23.75 -5.82 15.27
C ALA A 56 -24.64 -6.66 14.32
N GLU A 57 -24.07 -7.12 13.21
CA GLU A 57 -24.71 -8.01 12.22
C GLU A 57 -24.25 -9.48 12.38
N GLY A 58 -23.58 -9.81 13.50
CA GLY A 58 -23.17 -11.18 13.82
C GLY A 58 -21.91 -11.67 13.08
N PHE A 59 -21.10 -10.77 12.52
CA PHE A 59 -19.86 -11.13 11.83
C PHE A 59 -18.61 -10.59 12.55
N ASN A 60 -17.62 -11.45 12.75
CA ASN A 60 -16.37 -11.09 13.41
C ASN A 60 -15.25 -10.88 12.37
N LEU A 61 -15.05 -9.62 11.97
CA LEU A 61 -14.01 -9.24 11.00
C LEU A 61 -12.58 -9.52 11.49
N ARG A 62 -12.32 -9.41 12.80
CA ARG A 62 -11.01 -9.79 13.38
C ARG A 62 -10.72 -11.26 13.17
N LYS A 63 -11.71 -12.13 13.38
CA LYS A 63 -11.57 -13.57 13.16
C LYS A 63 -11.38 -13.91 11.68
N ASP A 64 -12.06 -13.22 10.77
CA ASP A 64 -11.83 -13.38 9.32
C ASP A 64 -10.39 -12.97 8.92
N TRP A 65 -9.91 -11.84 9.46
CA TRP A 65 -8.58 -11.31 9.14
C TRP A 65 -7.43 -12.08 9.78
N TYR A 66 -7.48 -12.31 11.10
CA TYR A 66 -6.41 -12.95 11.88
C TYR A 66 -6.59 -14.46 12.04
N GLY A 67 -7.74 -15.01 11.65
CA GLY A 67 -8.04 -16.43 11.83
C GLY A 67 -8.52 -16.77 13.23
N ASP A 68 -8.64 -18.07 13.47
CA ASP A 68 -8.95 -18.66 14.77
C ASP A 68 -8.05 -19.87 15.01
N ALA A 69 -6.97 -19.64 15.76
CA ALA A 69 -6.00 -20.68 16.10
C ALA A 69 -6.62 -21.84 16.89
N ALA A 70 -7.66 -21.58 17.70
CA ALA A 70 -8.34 -22.63 18.46
C ALA A 70 -9.16 -23.56 17.55
N GLN A 71 -9.57 -23.08 16.38
CA GLN A 71 -10.31 -23.84 15.38
C GLN A 71 -9.44 -24.27 14.19
N GLY A 72 -8.14 -23.96 14.21
CA GLY A 72 -7.23 -24.25 13.09
C GLY A 72 -7.56 -23.48 11.81
N VAL A 73 -8.31 -22.38 11.90
CA VAL A 73 -8.72 -21.59 10.74
C VAL A 73 -7.69 -20.50 10.49
N SER A 74 -6.97 -20.58 9.37
CA SER A 74 -6.04 -19.53 8.94
C SER A 74 -6.79 -18.27 8.53
N GLY A 75 -6.32 -17.11 8.99
CA GLY A 75 -6.88 -15.80 8.61
C GLY A 75 -6.38 -15.32 7.24
N ARG A 76 -7.05 -14.30 6.69
CA ARG A 76 -6.58 -13.65 5.45
C ARG A 76 -5.16 -13.13 5.56
N LYS A 77 -4.78 -12.59 6.73
CA LYS A 77 -3.43 -12.09 6.97
C LYS A 77 -2.38 -13.18 6.74
N ASP A 78 -2.59 -14.36 7.30
CA ASP A 78 -1.62 -15.45 7.24
C ASP A 78 -1.57 -16.04 5.82
N ARG A 79 -2.72 -16.23 5.17
CA ARG A 79 -2.77 -16.68 3.77
C ARG A 79 -2.11 -15.69 2.81
N LEU A 80 -2.34 -14.39 2.99
CA LEU A 80 -1.64 -13.37 2.22
C LEU A 80 -0.14 -13.38 2.50
N ALA A 81 0.26 -13.69 3.73
CA ALA A 81 1.67 -13.75 4.12
C ALA A 81 2.44 -14.95 3.55
N GLU A 82 1.75 -15.97 3.02
CA GLU A 82 2.37 -17.03 2.21
C GLU A 82 3.04 -16.44 0.94
N ASN A 83 2.57 -15.28 0.48
CA ASN A 83 3.24 -14.51 -0.57
C ASN A 83 4.46 -13.79 0.02
N ARG A 84 5.67 -14.26 -0.33
CA ARG A 84 6.95 -13.71 0.18
C ARG A 84 7.13 -12.21 -0.02
N LEU A 85 6.52 -11.62 -1.05
CA LEU A 85 6.60 -10.18 -1.32
C LEU A 85 5.54 -9.37 -0.56
N LEU A 86 4.52 -10.03 0.00
CA LEU A 86 3.40 -9.39 0.69
C LEU A 86 3.18 -9.91 2.13
N PRO A 87 4.22 -10.17 2.95
CA PRO A 87 4.06 -10.75 4.28
C PRO A 87 3.31 -9.84 5.26
N ASN A 88 3.28 -8.53 5.00
CA ASN A 88 2.70 -7.54 5.91
C ASN A 88 1.66 -6.65 5.21
N VAL A 89 0.70 -7.23 4.49
CA VAL A 89 -0.50 -6.49 4.04
C VAL A 89 -1.27 -6.02 5.27
N LYS A 90 -1.59 -4.72 5.32
CA LYS A 90 -2.37 -4.16 6.44
C LYS A 90 -3.86 -4.39 6.21
N PRO A 91 -4.66 -4.59 7.28
CA PRO A 91 -6.11 -4.68 7.15
C PRO A 91 -6.73 -3.45 6.48
N THR A 92 -6.15 -2.26 6.68
CA THR A 92 -6.59 -1.02 6.01
C THR A 92 -6.40 -1.08 4.50
N ASP A 93 -5.26 -1.60 4.03
CA ASP A 93 -4.91 -1.71 2.60
C ASP A 93 -5.87 -2.71 1.92
N PHE A 94 -6.19 -3.79 2.63
CA PHE A 94 -7.18 -4.77 2.20
C PHE A 94 -8.59 -4.17 2.10
N LEU A 95 -9.06 -3.49 3.16
CA LEU A 95 -10.36 -2.83 3.17
C LEU A 95 -10.46 -1.71 2.12
N GLN A 96 -9.37 -1.00 1.83
CA GLN A 96 -9.32 -0.04 0.73
C GLN A 96 -9.57 -0.73 -0.62
N SER A 97 -8.93 -1.88 -0.87
CA SER A 97 -9.14 -2.66 -2.10
C SER A 97 -10.58 -3.15 -2.22
N VAL A 98 -11.19 -3.64 -1.13
CA VAL A 98 -12.61 -4.01 -1.09
C VAL A 98 -13.52 -2.81 -1.35
N SER A 99 -13.19 -1.64 -0.77
CA SER A 99 -13.92 -0.39 -0.96
C SER A 99 -13.87 0.10 -2.41
N LEU A 100 -12.73 -0.05 -3.10
CA LEU A 100 -12.60 0.27 -4.52
C LEU A 100 -13.53 -0.59 -5.37
N LEU A 101 -13.48 -1.93 -5.17
CA LEU A 101 -14.36 -2.87 -5.87
C LEU A 101 -15.84 -2.55 -5.64
N TRP A 102 -16.24 -2.27 -4.40
CA TRP A 102 -17.63 -1.93 -4.05
C TRP A 102 -18.08 -0.59 -4.62
N SER A 103 -17.27 0.46 -4.47
CA SER A 103 -17.64 1.81 -4.91
C SER A 103 -17.70 1.94 -6.44
N LEU A 104 -16.92 1.14 -7.19
CA LEU A 104 -17.08 1.04 -8.64
C LEU A 104 -18.40 0.38 -9.03
N ASP A 105 -18.78 -0.73 -8.40
CA ASP A 105 -20.08 -1.35 -8.68
C ASP A 105 -21.22 -0.38 -8.35
N MET A 106 -21.10 0.42 -7.28
CA MET A 106 -22.08 1.44 -6.97
C MET A 106 -22.16 2.54 -8.02
N ARG A 107 -21.00 3.01 -8.48
CA ARG A 107 -20.90 3.97 -9.57
C ARG A 107 -21.57 3.46 -10.84
N GLN A 108 -21.30 2.20 -11.23
CA GLN A 108 -21.89 1.61 -12.41
C GLN A 108 -23.41 1.55 -12.31
N ARG A 109 -23.95 1.10 -11.17
CA ARG A 109 -25.40 1.10 -10.92
C ARG A 109 -26.01 2.49 -10.99
N ASP A 110 -25.32 3.51 -10.49
CA ASP A 110 -25.78 4.90 -10.56
C ASP A 110 -25.83 5.41 -12.00
N VAL A 111 -24.82 5.08 -12.81
CA VAL A 111 -24.76 5.42 -14.24
C VAL A 111 -25.85 4.68 -15.02
N ASP A 112 -26.03 3.38 -14.76
CA ASP A 112 -27.07 2.56 -15.39
C ASP A 112 -28.49 3.05 -15.03
N ALA A 113 -28.65 3.63 -13.83
CA ALA A 113 -29.87 4.30 -13.37
C ALA A 113 -30.04 5.73 -13.91
N GLY A 114 -29.14 6.19 -14.80
CA GLY A 114 -29.22 7.51 -15.44
C GLY A 114 -28.77 8.68 -14.56
N LYS A 115 -28.13 8.45 -13.41
CA LYS A 115 -27.59 9.53 -12.59
C LYS A 115 -26.37 10.16 -13.27
N THR A 116 -26.19 11.47 -13.09
CA THR A 116 -25.08 12.22 -13.68
C THR A 116 -24.43 13.17 -12.68
N GLY A 117 -23.19 13.58 -12.97
CA GLY A 117 -22.45 14.54 -12.17
C GLY A 117 -22.31 14.13 -10.69
N LYS A 118 -22.67 15.03 -9.78
CA LYS A 118 -22.55 14.81 -8.32
C LYS A 118 -23.52 13.76 -7.76
N ALA A 119 -24.51 13.33 -8.54
CA ALA A 119 -25.44 12.29 -8.12
C ALA A 119 -24.86 10.87 -8.27
N VAL A 120 -23.75 10.72 -9.00
CA VAL A 120 -23.05 9.44 -9.18
C VAL A 120 -22.10 9.20 -8.02
N THR A 121 -22.17 8.02 -7.42
CA THR A 121 -21.25 7.60 -6.36
C THR A 121 -19.82 7.62 -6.89
N PRO A 122 -18.89 8.33 -6.23
CA PRO A 122 -17.49 8.30 -6.63
C PRO A 122 -16.83 6.99 -6.20
N VAL A 123 -15.91 6.50 -7.03
CA VAL A 123 -15.00 5.44 -6.61
C VAL A 123 -14.08 5.99 -5.52
N SER A 124 -13.89 5.24 -4.44
CA SER A 124 -13.22 5.77 -3.26
C SER A 124 -12.60 4.68 -2.38
N ALA A 125 -11.35 4.92 -1.99
CA ALA A 125 -10.63 4.20 -0.93
C ALA A 125 -10.56 5.02 0.38
N LYS A 126 -11.34 6.10 0.49
CA LYS A 126 -11.32 6.96 1.68
C LYS A 126 -12.00 6.27 2.86
N ARG A 127 -11.50 6.57 4.05
CA ARG A 127 -12.07 6.12 5.32
C ARG A 127 -13.61 6.23 5.40
N ALA A 128 -14.17 7.38 5.03
CA ALA A 128 -15.62 7.59 5.10
C ALA A 128 -16.42 6.62 4.21
N THR A 129 -15.84 6.18 3.09
CA THR A 129 -16.44 5.14 2.23
C THR A 129 -16.33 3.78 2.88
N ILE A 130 -15.15 3.43 3.41
CA ILE A 130 -14.92 2.14 4.11
C ILE A 130 -15.88 1.96 5.29
N LEU A 131 -16.14 3.01 6.09
CA LEU A 131 -17.07 2.95 7.23
C LEU A 131 -18.53 2.74 6.84
N LYS A 132 -18.88 2.98 5.57
CA LYS A 132 -20.23 2.75 5.01
C LYS A 132 -20.35 1.41 4.29
N LEU A 133 -19.26 0.65 4.15
CA LEU A 133 -19.24 -0.63 3.47
C LEU A 133 -20.21 -1.61 4.18
N PRO A 134 -21.28 -2.08 3.51
CA PRO A 134 -22.18 -3.06 4.11
C PRO A 134 -21.50 -4.43 4.24
N LEU A 135 -21.88 -5.22 5.26
CA LEU A 135 -21.32 -6.56 5.48
C LEU A 135 -21.50 -7.49 4.27
N VAL A 136 -22.66 -7.45 3.63
CA VAL A 136 -22.93 -8.24 2.42
C VAL A 136 -21.96 -7.89 1.29
N GLU A 137 -21.68 -6.60 1.10
CA GLU A 137 -20.78 -6.14 0.04
C GLU A 137 -19.32 -6.48 0.34
N TYR A 138 -18.93 -6.49 1.62
CA TYR A 138 -17.64 -7.00 2.07
C TYR A 138 -17.51 -8.50 1.75
N ARG A 139 -18.47 -9.34 2.17
CA ARG A 139 -18.43 -10.80 1.93
C ARG A 139 -18.31 -11.14 0.45
N ASN A 140 -19.04 -10.43 -0.41
CA ASN A 140 -19.03 -10.66 -1.85
C ASN A 140 -17.70 -10.31 -2.54
N ARG A 141 -16.81 -9.56 -1.87
CA ARG A 141 -15.59 -8.99 -2.48
C ARG A 141 -14.31 -9.33 -1.75
N ALA A 142 -14.37 -9.74 -0.49
CA ALA A 142 -13.18 -10.04 0.30
C ALA A 142 -12.31 -11.11 -0.37
N ASP A 143 -12.91 -12.21 -0.85
CA ASP A 143 -12.15 -13.28 -1.53
C ASP A 143 -11.57 -12.82 -2.87
N ARG A 144 -12.30 -11.97 -3.61
CA ARG A 144 -11.78 -11.35 -4.84
C ARG A 144 -10.60 -10.44 -4.56
N ALA A 145 -10.69 -9.61 -3.53
CA ALA A 145 -9.60 -8.72 -3.12
C ALA A 145 -8.37 -9.53 -2.68
N GLU A 146 -8.55 -10.60 -1.91
CA GLU A 146 -7.48 -11.51 -1.52
C GLU A 146 -6.79 -12.13 -2.74
N HIS A 147 -7.57 -12.64 -3.69
CA HIS A 147 -7.05 -13.12 -4.97
C HIS A 147 -6.27 -12.05 -5.72
N GLY A 148 -6.77 -10.81 -5.76
CA GLY A 148 -6.07 -9.68 -6.36
C GLY A 148 -4.69 -9.44 -5.74
N PHE A 149 -4.54 -9.52 -4.42
CA PHE A 149 -3.23 -9.43 -3.77
C PHE A 149 -2.31 -10.60 -4.12
N ASN A 150 -2.84 -11.82 -4.27
CA ASN A 150 -2.04 -12.96 -4.72
C ASN A 150 -1.49 -12.72 -6.15
N GLU A 151 -2.29 -12.14 -7.05
CA GLU A 151 -1.83 -11.77 -8.38
C GLU A 151 -0.82 -10.59 -8.35
N VAL A 152 -0.93 -9.66 -7.40
CA VAL A 152 0.10 -8.62 -7.17
C VAL A 152 1.46 -9.24 -6.87
N ASN A 153 1.52 -10.29 -6.03
CA ASN A 153 2.76 -11.00 -5.75
C ASN A 153 3.37 -11.58 -7.05
N ARG A 154 2.56 -12.19 -7.90
CA ARG A 154 3.01 -12.71 -9.20
C ARG A 154 3.50 -11.61 -10.13
N PHE A 155 2.79 -10.49 -10.19
CA PHE A 155 3.21 -9.33 -10.98
C PHE A 155 4.56 -8.78 -10.50
N LEU A 156 4.73 -8.58 -9.18
CA LEU A 156 5.98 -8.06 -8.62
C LEU A 156 7.16 -9.00 -8.91
N HIS A 157 6.97 -10.32 -8.84
CA HIS A 157 8.00 -11.28 -9.26
C HIS A 157 8.39 -11.11 -10.74
N ARG A 158 7.42 -10.90 -11.64
CA ARG A 158 7.69 -10.61 -13.05
C ARG A 158 8.41 -9.27 -13.25
N GLN A 159 8.19 -8.31 -12.37
CA GLN A 159 8.92 -7.03 -12.35
C GLN A 159 10.31 -7.11 -11.70
N GLY A 160 10.74 -8.28 -11.24
CA GLY A 160 12.09 -8.49 -10.68
C GLY A 160 12.20 -8.23 -9.17
N PHE A 161 11.08 -8.16 -8.44
CA PHE A 161 11.12 -8.08 -6.97
C PHE A 161 11.27 -9.48 -6.36
N PHE A 162 12.17 -9.60 -5.39
CA PHE A 162 12.38 -10.84 -4.60
C PHE A 162 12.21 -10.63 -3.10
N HIS A 163 12.36 -9.39 -2.62
CA HIS A 163 12.22 -9.04 -1.20
C HIS A 163 11.20 -7.93 -0.99
N GLU A 164 10.36 -8.06 0.06
CA GLU A 164 9.38 -7.03 0.44
C GLU A 164 10.04 -5.66 0.69
N ARG A 165 11.25 -5.64 1.25
CA ARG A 165 11.98 -4.40 1.56
C ARG A 165 12.28 -3.55 0.33
N ASP A 166 12.33 -4.15 -0.85
CA ASP A 166 12.64 -3.48 -2.11
C ASP A 166 11.40 -2.86 -2.76
N ILE A 167 10.20 -3.18 -2.27
CA ILE A 167 8.96 -2.57 -2.76
C ILE A 167 8.94 -1.08 -2.38
N PRO A 168 8.85 -0.16 -3.37
CA PRO A 168 8.89 1.28 -3.10
C PRO A 168 7.67 1.78 -2.33
N TYR A 169 6.48 1.38 -2.77
CA TYR A 169 5.21 1.90 -2.28
C TYR A 169 4.19 0.77 -2.07
N ARG A 170 3.94 0.42 -0.80
CA ARG A 170 2.87 -0.51 -0.43
C ARG A 170 1.48 0.02 -0.82
N THR A 171 1.29 1.33 -0.73
CA THR A 171 0.05 2.02 -1.09
C THR A 171 -0.31 1.90 -2.57
N GLN A 172 0.69 1.73 -3.45
CA GLN A 172 0.46 1.47 -4.88
C GLN A 172 -0.06 0.06 -5.16
N LEU A 173 0.15 -0.88 -4.23
CA LEU A 173 -0.32 -2.26 -4.37
C LEU A 173 -1.84 -2.37 -4.18
N VAL A 174 -2.46 -1.43 -3.44
CA VAL A 174 -3.91 -1.38 -3.19
C VAL A 174 -4.72 -1.26 -4.49
N PRO A 175 -4.53 -0.22 -5.33
CA PRO A 175 -5.27 -0.13 -6.58
C PRO A 175 -4.89 -1.26 -7.54
N LEU A 176 -3.64 -1.74 -7.52
CA LEU A 176 -3.22 -2.86 -8.36
C LEU A 176 -3.96 -4.16 -8.00
N ALA A 177 -4.09 -4.48 -6.71
CA ALA A 177 -4.85 -5.63 -6.23
C ALA A 177 -6.33 -5.51 -6.61
N ALA A 178 -6.93 -4.33 -6.45
CA ALA A 178 -8.32 -4.09 -6.86
C ALA A 178 -8.50 -4.24 -8.38
N VAL A 179 -7.57 -3.73 -9.19
CA VAL A 179 -7.57 -3.93 -10.65
C VAL A 179 -7.52 -5.42 -10.99
N MET A 180 -6.57 -6.17 -10.43
CA MET A 180 -6.42 -7.61 -10.71
C MET A 180 -7.65 -8.42 -10.27
N ALA A 181 -8.24 -8.07 -9.13
CA ALA A 181 -9.49 -8.65 -8.66
C ALA A 181 -10.69 -8.35 -9.58
N ASN A 182 -10.65 -7.23 -10.31
CA ASN A 182 -11.67 -6.84 -11.27
C ASN A 182 -11.50 -7.56 -12.61
N VAL A 183 -10.31 -7.46 -13.20
CA VAL A 183 -10.06 -7.93 -14.58
C VAL A 183 -9.77 -9.44 -14.67
N GLY A 184 -9.52 -10.11 -13.54
CA GLY A 184 -9.17 -11.52 -13.51
C GLY A 184 -7.92 -11.81 -14.33
N GLU A 185 -7.89 -12.92 -15.06
CA GLU A 185 -6.70 -13.33 -15.85
C GLU A 185 -6.31 -12.36 -16.98
N ARG A 186 -7.16 -11.39 -17.35
CA ARG A 186 -6.84 -10.38 -18.37
C ARG A 186 -5.57 -9.59 -18.03
N TRP A 187 -5.19 -9.46 -16.75
CA TRP A 187 -3.94 -8.79 -16.38
C TRP A 187 -2.69 -9.45 -16.98
N LEU A 188 -2.78 -10.73 -17.34
CA LEU A 188 -1.72 -11.53 -17.98
C LEU A 188 -1.61 -11.27 -19.48
N GLU A 189 -2.63 -10.68 -20.12
CA GLU A 189 -2.57 -10.32 -21.52
C GLU A 189 -1.39 -9.36 -21.76
N PRO A 190 -0.52 -9.60 -22.77
CA PRO A 190 0.69 -8.81 -22.96
C PRO A 190 0.45 -7.30 -22.96
N ARG A 191 -0.60 -6.84 -23.66
CA ARG A 191 -0.98 -5.43 -23.74
C ARG A 191 -1.36 -4.84 -22.38
N ILE A 192 -2.12 -5.58 -21.56
CA ILE A 192 -2.54 -5.11 -20.23
C ILE A 192 -1.36 -5.18 -19.26
N PHE A 193 -0.55 -6.24 -19.33
CA PHE A 193 0.67 -6.37 -18.55
C PHE A 193 1.65 -5.20 -18.81
N ASP A 194 1.84 -4.81 -20.08
CA ASP A 194 2.70 -3.68 -20.44
C ASP A 194 2.16 -2.35 -19.91
N LYS A 195 0.84 -2.13 -19.99
CA LYS A 195 0.18 -0.95 -19.40
C LYS A 195 0.35 -0.91 -17.88
N LEU A 196 0.11 -2.03 -17.21
CA LEU A 196 0.31 -2.17 -15.76
C LEU A 196 1.76 -1.92 -15.37
N SER A 197 2.72 -2.48 -16.12
CA SER A 197 4.15 -2.27 -15.93
C SER A 197 4.50 -0.80 -16.05
N ARG A 198 4.05 -0.14 -17.12
CA ARG A 198 4.28 1.29 -17.35
C ARG A 198 3.69 2.13 -16.22
N TRP A 199 2.43 1.89 -15.84
CA TRP A 199 1.79 2.60 -14.74
C TRP A 199 2.53 2.40 -13.41
N PHE A 200 2.94 1.16 -13.12
CA PHE A 200 3.65 0.83 -11.90
C PHE A 200 4.95 1.62 -11.80
N TRP A 201 5.79 1.55 -12.83
CA TRP A 201 7.07 2.26 -12.87
C TRP A 201 6.91 3.78 -12.95
N CYS A 202 5.88 4.30 -13.61
CA CYS A 202 5.53 5.73 -13.56
C CYS A 202 5.21 6.18 -12.13
N GLY A 203 4.46 5.39 -11.36
CA GLY A 203 4.18 5.70 -9.95
C GLY A 203 5.44 5.68 -9.06
N VAL A 204 6.35 4.74 -9.31
CA VAL A 204 7.62 4.60 -8.58
C VAL A 204 8.57 5.75 -8.90
N PHE A 205 8.89 5.98 -10.19
CA PHE A 205 9.87 6.98 -10.61
C PHE A 205 9.34 8.40 -10.60
N GLY A 206 8.03 8.59 -10.76
CA GLY A 206 7.38 9.88 -10.49
C GLY A 206 7.23 10.18 -9.00
N GLU A 207 7.62 9.24 -8.11
CA GLU A 207 7.53 9.35 -6.65
C GLU A 207 6.10 9.74 -6.16
N LEU A 208 5.07 9.24 -6.85
CA LEU A 208 3.68 9.72 -6.76
C LEU A 208 2.89 9.16 -5.57
N TYR A 209 3.49 8.22 -4.82
CA TYR A 209 2.84 7.48 -3.75
C TYR A 209 3.40 7.76 -2.33
N GLY A 210 4.26 8.77 -2.20
CA GLY A 210 4.92 9.12 -0.92
C GLY A 210 4.11 9.95 0.08
N GLY A 211 2.85 10.30 -0.23
CA GLY A 211 2.01 11.20 0.59
C GLY A 211 0.56 10.72 0.80
N THR A 212 -0.38 11.67 0.86
CA THR A 212 -1.81 11.33 0.95
C THR A 212 -2.28 10.76 -0.39
N THR A 213 -2.50 9.44 -0.43
CA THR A 213 -2.66 8.70 -1.68
C THR A 213 -4.08 8.20 -1.93
N GLU A 214 -5.02 8.33 -0.98
CA GLU A 214 -6.37 7.78 -1.13
C GLU A 214 -7.10 8.24 -2.40
N THR A 215 -6.97 9.53 -2.73
CA THR A 215 -7.54 10.09 -3.97
C THR A 215 -6.83 9.51 -5.20
N ARG A 216 -5.50 9.37 -5.17
CA ARG A 216 -4.73 8.78 -6.29
C ARG A 216 -5.06 7.29 -6.47
N ILE A 217 -5.18 6.54 -5.38
CA ILE A 217 -5.58 5.14 -5.38
C ILE A 217 -6.94 4.96 -6.07
N ALA A 218 -7.94 5.76 -5.69
CA ALA A 218 -9.26 5.70 -6.32
C ALA A 218 -9.22 6.08 -7.80
N ASN A 219 -8.51 7.15 -8.12
CA ASN A 219 -8.31 7.63 -9.48
C ASN A 219 -7.60 6.59 -10.36
N ASP A 220 -6.53 5.96 -9.88
CA ASP A 220 -5.75 4.99 -10.64
C ASP A 220 -6.54 3.71 -10.90
N TYR A 221 -7.39 3.28 -9.96
CA TYR A 221 -8.26 2.14 -10.18
C TYR A 221 -9.23 2.39 -11.35
N GLU A 222 -9.87 3.56 -11.41
CA GLU A 222 -10.75 3.92 -12.54
C GLU A 222 -9.97 4.14 -13.84
N ASP A 223 -8.89 4.92 -13.76
CA ASP A 223 -8.09 5.30 -14.92
C ASP A 223 -7.47 4.07 -15.59
N LEU A 224 -6.99 3.08 -14.82
CA LEU A 224 -6.42 1.84 -15.37
C LEU A 224 -7.46 1.02 -16.11
N LEU A 225 -8.64 0.80 -15.51
CA LEU A 225 -9.73 0.05 -16.14
C LEU A 225 -10.15 0.72 -17.45
N ALA A 226 -10.33 2.05 -17.43
CA ALA A 226 -10.66 2.82 -18.62
C ALA A 226 -9.55 2.75 -19.68
N TRP A 227 -8.29 2.78 -19.26
CA TRP A 227 -7.15 2.71 -20.18
C TRP A 227 -7.02 1.34 -20.84
N PHE A 228 -7.39 0.25 -20.18
CA PHE A 228 -7.32 -1.08 -20.78
C PHE A 228 -8.20 -1.20 -22.02
N ASP A 229 -9.37 -0.57 -21.98
CA ASP A 229 -10.35 -0.61 -23.07
C ASP A 229 -10.14 0.51 -24.11
N ASP A 230 -9.46 1.61 -23.74
CA ASP A 230 -9.24 2.77 -24.61
C ASP A 230 -7.83 3.37 -24.40
N ASP A 231 -6.96 3.28 -25.41
CA ASP A 231 -5.57 3.74 -25.35
C ASP A 231 -5.43 5.25 -25.13
N GLU A 232 -6.43 6.04 -25.51
CA GLU A 232 -6.43 7.50 -25.33
C GLU A 232 -6.66 7.91 -23.86
N LYS A 233 -7.23 7.01 -23.05
CA LYS A 233 -7.51 7.25 -21.63
C LYS A 233 -6.31 6.96 -20.73
N VAL A 234 -5.13 7.45 -21.10
CA VAL A 234 -3.87 7.27 -20.35
C VAL A 234 -4.04 7.70 -18.88
N PRO A 235 -3.67 6.89 -17.87
CA PRO A 235 -3.88 7.23 -16.47
C PRO A 235 -3.16 8.50 -16.02
N ARG A 236 -3.74 9.21 -15.05
CA ARG A 236 -3.11 10.38 -14.43
C ARG A 236 -1.70 10.08 -13.94
N THR A 237 -1.48 8.97 -13.25
CA THR A 237 -0.14 8.57 -12.78
C THR A 237 0.87 8.42 -13.91
N VAL A 238 0.45 7.96 -15.10
CA VAL A 238 1.36 7.87 -16.26
C VAL A 238 1.67 9.26 -16.84
N ARG A 239 0.67 10.16 -16.90
CA ARG A 239 0.85 11.53 -17.42
C ARG A 239 1.62 12.44 -16.46
N ASP A 240 1.37 12.31 -15.16
CA ASP A 240 1.97 13.12 -14.09
C ASP A 240 3.41 12.70 -13.79
N ALA A 241 3.81 11.48 -14.19
CA ALA A 241 5.14 10.96 -13.89
C ALA A 241 6.22 11.74 -14.64
N VAL A 242 7.09 12.38 -13.88
CA VAL A 242 8.26 13.11 -14.38
C VAL A 242 9.51 12.56 -13.70
N PHE A 243 10.49 12.14 -14.50
CA PHE A 243 11.81 11.75 -14.00
C PHE A 243 12.89 12.53 -14.76
N SER A 244 13.58 13.42 -14.07
CA SER A 244 14.72 14.16 -14.63
C SER A 244 16.01 13.38 -14.44
N SER A 245 16.92 13.42 -15.42
CA SER A 245 18.25 12.80 -15.30
C SER A 245 19.05 13.35 -14.11
N SER A 246 18.84 14.62 -13.72
CA SER A 246 19.47 15.20 -12.53
C SER A 246 19.04 14.52 -11.23
N ARG A 247 17.89 13.82 -11.23
CA ARG A 247 17.43 13.02 -10.08
C ARG A 247 18.41 11.90 -9.74
N LEU A 248 19.09 11.30 -10.73
CA LEU A 248 20.12 10.27 -10.51
C LEU A 248 21.26 10.81 -9.63
N ILE A 249 21.66 12.06 -9.85
CA ILE A 249 22.75 12.69 -9.09
C ILE A 249 22.32 13.06 -7.66
N THR A 250 21.03 13.37 -7.43
CA THR A 250 20.54 13.77 -6.11
C THR A 250 20.10 12.58 -5.25
N MET A 251 19.90 11.40 -5.85
CA MET A 251 19.39 10.20 -5.19
C MET A 251 20.46 9.50 -4.36
N ARG A 252 20.40 9.67 -3.02
CA ARG A 252 21.44 9.18 -2.10
C ARG A 252 20.92 8.15 -1.09
N SER A 253 19.65 8.23 -0.73
CA SER A 253 19.02 7.38 0.29
C SER A 253 18.43 6.10 -0.30
N ARG A 254 18.75 4.96 0.33
CA ARG A 254 18.18 3.64 0.01
C ARG A 254 16.69 3.51 0.30
N LEU A 255 16.13 4.46 1.06
CA LEU A 255 14.71 4.52 1.38
C LEU A 255 13.87 5.21 0.29
N SER A 256 14.51 5.95 -0.62
CA SER A 256 13.79 6.62 -1.72
C SER A 256 13.16 5.59 -2.66
N ALA A 257 11.94 5.87 -3.10
CA ALA A 257 11.22 4.98 -4.00
C ALA A 257 11.93 4.82 -5.34
N ALA A 258 12.39 5.91 -5.94
CA ALA A 258 13.19 5.88 -7.16
C ALA A 258 14.50 5.09 -6.97
N TYR A 259 15.08 5.10 -5.76
CA TYR A 259 16.32 4.38 -5.47
C TYR A 259 16.09 2.87 -5.49
N LYS A 260 15.07 2.42 -4.76
CA LYS A 260 14.67 1.02 -4.74
C LYS A 260 14.28 0.56 -6.15
N GLY A 261 13.50 1.39 -6.85
CA GLY A 261 13.07 1.11 -8.21
C GLY A 261 14.23 0.93 -9.20
N LEU A 262 15.21 1.84 -9.19
CA LEU A 262 16.39 1.70 -10.06
C LEU A 262 17.20 0.45 -9.71
N SER A 263 17.39 0.18 -8.41
CA SER A 263 18.12 -1.00 -7.94
C SER A 263 17.48 -2.29 -8.47
N VAL A 264 16.16 -2.43 -8.33
CA VAL A 264 15.40 -3.59 -8.82
C VAL A 264 15.44 -3.69 -10.34
N LEU A 265 15.30 -2.58 -11.07
CA LEU A 265 15.41 -2.59 -12.53
C LEU A 265 16.78 -3.09 -12.99
N LEU A 266 17.88 -2.64 -12.38
CA LEU A 266 19.22 -3.09 -12.75
C LEU A 266 19.36 -4.61 -12.59
N VAL A 267 18.84 -5.19 -11.51
CA VAL A 267 18.84 -6.66 -11.31
C VAL A 267 17.97 -7.35 -12.35
N ARG A 268 16.79 -6.80 -12.64
CA ARG A 268 15.88 -7.34 -13.65
C ARG A 268 16.50 -7.36 -15.04
N GLU A 269 17.27 -6.33 -15.40
CA GLU A 269 17.98 -6.22 -16.68
C GLU A 269 19.31 -7.02 -16.71
N GLY A 270 19.59 -7.83 -15.69
CA GLY A 270 20.72 -8.76 -15.70
C GLY A 270 22.03 -8.21 -15.16
N ALA A 271 21.99 -7.28 -14.20
CA ALA A 271 23.19 -6.84 -13.48
C ALA A 271 23.98 -8.04 -12.94
N CYS A 272 25.31 -8.00 -13.13
CA CYS A 272 26.23 -9.07 -12.75
C CYS A 272 27.17 -8.63 -11.63
N ASP A 273 27.55 -9.57 -10.78
CA ASP A 273 28.58 -9.37 -9.76
C ASP A 273 29.98 -9.30 -10.39
N PHE A 274 30.81 -8.39 -9.89
CA PHE A 274 32.15 -8.14 -10.46
C PHE A 274 33.15 -9.27 -10.20
N PHE A 275 32.98 -10.06 -9.14
CA PHE A 275 33.90 -11.13 -8.77
C PHE A 275 33.46 -12.47 -9.39
N TRP A 276 32.20 -12.86 -9.16
CA TRP A 276 31.64 -14.14 -9.58
C TRP A 276 31.22 -14.17 -11.05
N LYS A 277 31.02 -13.00 -11.68
CA LYS A 277 30.62 -12.87 -13.10
C LYS A 277 29.30 -13.58 -13.44
N THR A 278 28.45 -13.78 -12.43
CA THR A 278 27.08 -14.27 -12.58
C THR A 278 26.10 -13.16 -12.23
N THR A 279 24.81 -13.36 -12.52
CA THR A 279 23.80 -12.35 -12.23
C THR A 279 23.61 -12.17 -10.71
N ILE A 280 23.29 -10.95 -10.29
CA ILE A 280 22.94 -10.66 -8.88
C ILE A 280 21.74 -11.51 -8.45
N ARG A 281 20.82 -11.81 -9.38
CA ARG A 281 19.67 -12.66 -9.13
C ARG A 281 20.06 -14.09 -8.76
N ASP A 282 21.01 -14.68 -9.47
CA ASP A 282 21.45 -16.07 -9.21
C ASP A 282 22.19 -16.14 -7.87
N LEU A 283 23.00 -15.14 -7.53
CA LEU A 283 23.68 -15.05 -6.23
C LEU A 283 22.71 -14.89 -5.06
N ASP A 284 21.60 -14.17 -5.24
CA ASP A 284 20.59 -13.99 -4.20
C ASP A 284 19.88 -15.32 -3.89
N VAL A 285 19.71 -16.17 -4.91
CA VAL A 285 19.20 -17.55 -4.74
C VAL A 285 20.19 -18.44 -4.00
N GLU A 286 21.49 -18.23 -4.18
CA GLU A 286 22.56 -18.95 -3.48
C GLU A 286 22.83 -18.42 -2.05
N GLU A 287 21.98 -17.53 -1.53
CA GLU A 287 22.13 -16.87 -0.22
C GLU A 287 23.48 -16.16 -0.04
N ALA A 288 24.10 -15.73 -1.14
CA ALA A 288 25.29 -14.89 -1.06
C ALA A 288 24.91 -13.55 -0.40
N SER A 289 25.73 -13.08 0.55
CA SER A 289 25.54 -11.75 1.14
C SER A 289 25.75 -10.67 0.07
N ILE A 290 24.65 -10.15 -0.46
CA ILE A 290 24.60 -9.06 -1.43
C ILE A 290 24.24 -7.77 -0.71
N ASP A 291 25.04 -6.73 -0.89
CA ASP A 291 24.72 -5.40 -0.40
C ASP A 291 25.06 -4.34 -1.47
N ILE A 292 24.62 -3.10 -1.22
CA ILE A 292 24.88 -1.98 -2.11
C ILE A 292 26.12 -1.24 -1.65
N HIS A 293 27.12 -1.26 -2.50
CA HIS A 293 28.42 -0.64 -2.27
C HIS A 293 28.67 0.51 -3.24
N HIS A 294 29.65 1.34 -2.91
CA HIS A 294 30.16 2.36 -3.82
C HIS A 294 31.05 1.72 -4.89
N ILE A 295 30.82 2.03 -6.17
CA ILE A 295 31.70 1.58 -7.26
C ILE A 295 33.10 2.20 -7.08
N PHE A 296 33.14 3.51 -6.88
CA PHE A 296 34.32 4.25 -6.47
C PHE A 296 34.25 4.53 -4.96
N PRO A 297 35.14 3.95 -4.13
CA PRO A 297 35.11 4.11 -2.69
C PRO A 297 35.22 5.58 -2.26
N ARG A 298 34.57 5.94 -1.15
CA ARG A 298 34.58 7.31 -0.60
C ARG A 298 35.98 7.87 -0.39
N THR A 299 36.94 7.06 0.06
CA THR A 299 38.32 7.48 0.25
C THR A 299 38.98 7.87 -1.07
N TRP A 300 38.75 7.09 -2.13
CA TRP A 300 39.25 7.40 -3.46
C TRP A 300 38.61 8.69 -4.00
N CYS A 301 37.28 8.84 -3.88
CA CYS A 301 36.59 10.08 -4.27
C CYS A 301 37.22 11.32 -3.63
N ARG A 302 37.51 11.25 -2.32
CA ARG A 302 38.14 12.36 -1.56
C ARG A 302 39.53 12.70 -2.08
N GLN A 303 40.35 11.69 -2.37
CA GLN A 303 41.69 11.89 -2.93
C GLN A 303 41.67 12.54 -4.31
N GLN A 304 40.64 12.25 -5.12
CA GLN A 304 40.44 12.84 -6.44
C GLN A 304 39.72 14.20 -6.41
N GLY A 305 39.41 14.75 -5.23
CA GLY A 305 38.69 16.02 -5.10
C GLY A 305 37.22 15.96 -5.56
N ILE A 306 36.63 14.77 -5.67
CA ILE A 306 35.23 14.60 -6.09
C ILE A 306 34.32 15.00 -4.94
N ALA A 307 33.31 15.84 -5.25
CA ALA A 307 32.36 16.33 -4.27
C ALA A 307 31.59 15.17 -3.59
N PRO A 308 31.39 15.19 -2.24
CA PRO A 308 30.75 14.08 -1.53
C PRO A 308 29.36 13.71 -2.05
N HIS A 309 28.57 14.68 -2.52
CA HIS A 309 27.23 14.43 -3.04
C HIS A 309 27.24 13.63 -4.35
N LEU A 310 28.27 13.77 -5.20
CA LEU A 310 28.47 12.95 -6.40
C LEU A 310 28.94 11.55 -6.03
N CYS A 311 29.85 11.45 -5.05
CA CYS A 311 30.33 10.15 -4.59
C CYS A 311 29.19 9.31 -3.96
N ASP A 312 28.24 9.93 -3.27
CA ASP A 312 27.14 9.23 -2.59
C ASP A 312 25.86 9.03 -3.42
N CYS A 313 25.82 9.53 -4.66
CA CYS A 313 24.66 9.38 -5.53
C CYS A 313 24.50 7.93 -6.04
N ILE A 314 23.30 7.60 -6.52
CA ILE A 314 22.97 6.24 -6.97
C ILE A 314 23.81 5.78 -8.15
N VAL A 315 24.32 6.71 -8.98
CA VAL A 315 25.18 6.40 -10.13
C VAL A 315 26.50 5.76 -9.70
N ASN A 316 27.00 6.10 -8.51
CA ASN A 316 28.20 5.49 -7.94
C ASN A 316 27.88 4.31 -7.02
N LYS A 317 26.69 3.68 -7.15
CA LYS A 317 26.28 2.57 -6.30
C LYS A 317 25.88 1.36 -7.12
N THR A 318 26.25 0.19 -6.63
CA THR A 318 25.92 -1.09 -7.26
C THR A 318 25.67 -2.16 -6.21
N MET A 319 24.79 -3.11 -6.53
CA MET A 319 24.68 -4.34 -5.75
C MET A 319 25.82 -5.26 -6.14
N ILE A 320 26.56 -5.72 -5.16
CA ILE A 320 27.64 -6.70 -5.32
C ILE A 320 27.68 -7.61 -4.10
N SER A 321 28.28 -8.79 -4.28
CA SER A 321 28.55 -9.74 -3.21
C SER A 321 29.63 -9.23 -2.26
N ALA A 322 29.61 -9.71 -1.02
CA ALA A 322 30.63 -9.39 -0.02
C ALA A 322 32.08 -9.74 -0.45
N LYS A 323 32.28 -10.66 -1.42
CA LYS A 323 33.61 -10.98 -1.96
C LYS A 323 34.14 -9.94 -2.95
N ALA A 324 33.24 -9.20 -3.60
CA ALA A 324 33.60 -8.20 -4.60
C ALA A 324 33.92 -6.83 -3.97
N ASN A 325 33.57 -6.61 -2.70
CA ASN A 325 33.82 -5.38 -1.95
C ASN A 325 35.11 -5.44 -1.13
#